data_AF-A0ABD5SI63-F1
#
_entry.id   AF-A0ABD5SI63-F1
#
_cell.length_a   1.000
_cell.length_b   1.000
_cell.length_c   1.000
_cell.angle_alpha   90.00
_cell.angle_beta   90.00
_cell.angle_gamma   90.00
#
_symmetry.space_group_name_H-M   'P 1'
#
loop_
_entity.id
_entity.type
_entity.pdbx_description
1 polymer ?
#
loop_
_entity_poly.entity_id
_entity_poly.type
_entity_poly.pdbx_seq_one_letter_code
_entity_poly.pdbx_strand_id
1 'polypeptide(L)'
;MPEETIHESEGSRTRQALATYFRRLANAFGRGEPAPVDDAGTVTVDPGDEPAFEVEVEREDGTVSLDLSMEFDEADGEVDADAAASKAAFELYEDSAEQWRWRLVHDNGNIIADGG
;
A
#
# COMPACT_ATOMS: atom_id res chain seq x y z
N MET A 1 -26.40 0.41 -9.65
CA MET A 1 -25.83 -0.94 -9.86
C MET A 1 -25.66 -1.58 -8.49
N PRO A 2 -25.56 -2.92 -8.33
CA PRO A 2 -25.16 -3.48 -7.04
C PRO A 2 -23.78 -2.95 -6.64
N GLU A 3 -23.55 -2.78 -5.35
CA GLU A 3 -22.25 -2.41 -4.81
C GLU A 3 -21.25 -3.54 -5.11
N GLU A 4 -20.10 -3.20 -5.68
CA GLU A 4 -19.02 -4.13 -6.01
C GLU A 4 -17.78 -3.75 -5.20
N THR A 5 -17.30 -4.68 -4.36
CA THR A 5 -16.07 -4.50 -3.59
C THR A 5 -14.88 -5.00 -4.41
N ILE A 6 -13.99 -4.10 -4.82
CA ILE A 6 -12.79 -4.43 -5.61
C ILE A 6 -11.70 -5.07 -4.74
N HIS A 7 -11.49 -4.53 -3.53
CA HIS A 7 -10.47 -4.99 -2.60
C HIS A 7 -10.92 -4.78 -1.16
N GLU A 8 -10.64 -5.77 -0.29
CA GLU A 8 -10.89 -5.70 1.15
C GLU A 8 -9.68 -6.25 1.89
N SER A 9 -9.23 -5.54 2.93
CA SER A 9 -8.24 -6.07 3.88
C SER A 9 -8.59 -5.64 5.30
N GLU A 10 -8.54 -6.59 6.23
CA GLU A 10 -8.75 -6.35 7.65
C GLU A 10 -7.55 -6.88 8.45
N GLY A 11 -7.08 -6.11 9.43
CA GLY A 11 -6.03 -6.56 10.33
C GLY A 11 -5.44 -5.47 11.21
N SER A 12 -4.81 -5.88 12.30
CA SER A 12 -4.09 -4.97 13.18
C SER A 12 -2.72 -4.59 12.57
N ARG A 13 -2.42 -3.29 12.51
CA ARG A 13 -1.09 -2.78 12.11
C ARG A 13 -0.44 -2.00 13.25
N THR A 14 0.88 -2.04 13.36
CA THR A 14 1.60 -1.16 14.30
C THR A 14 1.55 0.29 13.81
N ARG A 15 1.76 1.26 14.72
CA ARG A 15 1.83 2.69 14.34
C ARG A 15 2.90 2.96 13.28
N GLN A 16 4.03 2.27 13.36
CA GLN A 16 5.11 2.41 12.39
C GLN A 16 4.72 1.81 11.03
N ALA A 17 4.05 0.66 11.01
CA ALA A 17 3.53 0.06 9.79
C ALA A 17 2.47 0.95 9.12
N LEU A 18 1.55 1.55 9.90
CA LEU A 18 0.59 2.55 9.40
C LEU A 18 1.28 3.78 8.80
N ALA A 19 2.28 4.33 9.49
CA ALA A 19 3.04 5.47 8.99
C ALA A 19 3.81 5.16 7.70
N THR A 20 4.28 3.92 7.54
CA THR A 20 4.89 3.45 6.29
C THR A 20 3.85 3.33 5.18
N TYR A 21 2.68 2.76 5.47
CA TYR A 21 1.57 2.63 4.52
C TYR A 21 1.10 3.99 4.00
N PHE A 22 0.77 4.93 4.90
CA PHE A 22 0.34 6.28 4.49
C PHE A 22 1.42 7.04 3.71
N ARG A 23 2.69 6.83 4.02
CA ARG A 23 3.78 7.45 3.25
C ARG A 23 3.90 6.89 1.85
N ARG A 24 3.63 5.59 1.66
CA ARG A 24 3.58 4.97 0.33
C ARG A 24 2.48 5.61 -0.51
N LEU A 25 1.27 5.73 0.04
CA LEU A 25 0.15 6.41 -0.62
C LEU A 25 0.47 7.88 -0.93
N ALA A 26 0.94 8.64 0.06
CA ALA A 26 1.28 10.05 -0.10
C ALA A 26 2.37 10.29 -1.17
N ASN A 27 3.37 9.41 -1.24
CA ASN A 27 4.42 9.50 -2.25
C ASN A 27 3.89 9.21 -3.66
N ALA A 28 3.02 8.20 -3.81
CA ALA A 28 2.42 7.86 -5.11
C ALA A 28 1.53 8.99 -5.63
N PHE A 29 0.58 9.46 -4.80
CA PHE A 29 -0.27 10.60 -5.15
C PHE A 29 0.53 11.87 -5.44
N GLY A 30 1.55 12.17 -4.62
CA GLY A 30 2.41 13.33 -4.83
C GLY A 30 3.22 13.30 -6.13
N ARG A 31 3.31 12.13 -6.79
CA ARG A 31 4.00 11.93 -8.07
C ARG A 31 3.03 11.74 -9.25
N GLY A 32 1.73 11.68 -8.99
CA GLY A 32 0.74 11.27 -9.99
C GLY A 32 0.93 9.82 -10.45
N GLU A 33 1.41 8.95 -9.54
CA GLU A 33 1.54 7.52 -9.79
C GLU A 33 0.38 6.78 -9.09
N PRO A 34 -0.15 5.68 -9.69
CA PRO A 34 -1.16 4.85 -9.03
C PRO A 34 -0.69 4.37 -7.66
N ALA A 35 -1.51 4.59 -6.64
CA ALA A 35 -1.16 4.29 -5.27
C ALA A 35 -1.56 2.85 -4.91
N PRO A 36 -0.61 2.02 -4.45
CA PRO A 36 -0.91 0.65 -4.05
C PRO A 36 -1.64 0.62 -2.71
N VAL A 37 -2.82 -0.01 -2.70
CA VAL A 37 -3.70 -0.11 -1.51
C VAL A 37 -3.47 -1.40 -0.71
N ASP A 38 -2.71 -2.34 -1.27
CA ASP A 38 -2.29 -3.55 -0.58
C ASP A 38 -0.76 -3.62 -0.44
N ASP A 39 -0.26 -4.45 0.48
CA ASP A 39 1.17 -4.55 0.76
C ASP A 39 1.97 -5.20 -0.39
N ALA A 40 1.35 -6.06 -1.20
CA ALA A 40 1.98 -6.63 -2.40
C ALA A 40 2.01 -5.63 -3.57
N GLY A 41 1.11 -4.64 -3.58
CA GLY A 41 0.96 -3.67 -4.66
C GLY A 41 0.37 -4.30 -5.93
N THR A 42 -0.49 -5.30 -5.76
CA THR A 42 -1.26 -5.92 -6.84
C THR A 42 -2.54 -5.16 -7.14
N VAL A 43 -3.00 -4.31 -6.20
CA VAL A 43 -4.14 -3.42 -6.39
C VAL A 43 -3.66 -1.98 -6.25
N THR A 44 -3.85 -1.19 -7.29
CA THR A 44 -3.48 0.22 -7.31
C THR A 44 -4.65 1.11 -7.67
N VAL A 45 -4.68 2.31 -7.07
CA VAL A 45 -5.71 3.31 -7.27
C VAL A 45 -5.08 4.62 -7.69
N ASP A 46 -5.51 5.16 -8.82
CA ASP A 46 -5.33 6.56 -9.20
C ASP A 46 -6.67 7.27 -9.01
N PRO A 47 -6.81 8.17 -8.03
CA PRO A 47 -8.08 8.85 -7.76
C PRO A 47 -8.34 10.07 -8.67
N GLY A 48 -7.46 10.34 -9.64
CA GLY A 48 -7.51 11.53 -10.48
C GLY A 48 -7.02 12.80 -9.75
N ASP A 49 -7.27 13.95 -10.38
CA ASP A 49 -6.73 15.25 -9.92
C ASP A 49 -7.42 15.80 -8.67
N GLU A 50 -8.74 15.61 -8.55
CA GLU A 50 -9.57 16.24 -7.51
C GLU A 50 -10.62 15.28 -6.93
N PRO A 51 -10.22 14.25 -6.17
CA PRO A 51 -11.16 13.37 -5.50
C PRO A 51 -11.88 14.08 -4.35
N ALA A 52 -13.13 13.71 -4.11
CA ALA A 52 -13.83 14.07 -2.88
C ALA A 52 -13.24 13.24 -1.72
N PHE A 53 -12.94 13.90 -0.60
CA PHE A 53 -12.30 13.25 0.55
C PHE A 53 -13.02 13.61 1.85
N GLU A 54 -13.29 12.61 2.66
CA GLU A 54 -13.94 12.75 3.96
C GLU A 54 -13.13 12.04 5.05
N VAL A 55 -13.15 12.63 6.24
CA VAL A 55 -12.51 12.09 7.44
C VAL A 55 -13.54 12.09 8.55
N GLU A 56 -13.82 10.91 9.07
CA GLU A 56 -14.73 10.71 10.19
C GLU A 56 -13.98 10.14 11.40
N VAL A 57 -14.33 10.61 12.59
CA VAL A 57 -13.77 10.08 13.84
C VAL A 57 -14.92 9.85 14.81
N GLU A 58 -15.15 8.58 15.13
CA GLU A 58 -16.26 8.16 15.98
C GLU A 58 -15.77 7.56 17.29
N ARG A 59 -16.65 7.56 18.29
CA ARG A 59 -16.42 6.85 19.56
C ARG A 59 -17.69 6.12 19.97
N GLU A 60 -17.58 4.80 20.07
CA GLU A 60 -18.64 3.91 20.51
C GLU A 60 -18.07 2.85 21.47
N ASP A 61 -18.75 2.61 22.60
CA ASP A 61 -18.41 1.57 23.59
C ASP A 61 -16.92 1.48 24.00
N GLY A 62 -16.26 2.65 24.14
CA GLY A 62 -14.86 2.74 24.53
C GLY A 62 -13.84 2.48 23.41
N THR A 63 -14.33 2.25 22.19
CA THR A 63 -13.55 2.16 20.96
C THR A 63 -13.57 3.50 20.24
N VAL A 64 -12.46 3.85 19.57
CA VAL A 64 -12.38 5.01 18.68
C VAL A 64 -12.06 4.50 17.28
N SER A 65 -12.87 4.92 16.32
CA SER A 65 -12.70 4.63 14.90
C SER A 65 -12.29 5.91 14.18
N LEU A 66 -11.37 5.78 13.23
CA LEU A 66 -10.96 6.85 12.32
C LEU A 66 -11.11 6.27 10.92
N ASP A 67 -11.98 6.89 10.14
CA ASP A 67 -12.37 6.45 8.82
C ASP A 67 -11.95 7.52 7.81
N LEU A 68 -11.27 7.07 6.76
CA LEU A 68 -10.81 7.92 5.67
C LEU A 68 -11.43 7.37 4.40
N SER A 69 -12.28 8.17 3.76
CA SER A 69 -12.94 7.80 2.51
C SER A 69 -12.56 8.78 1.41
N MET A 70 -12.43 8.23 0.20
CA MET A 70 -12.17 9.00 -1.00
C MET A 70 -13.12 8.50 -2.09
N GLU A 71 -13.78 9.44 -2.75
CA GLU A 71 -14.70 9.17 -3.85
C GLU A 71 -14.26 9.98 -5.08
N PHE A 72 -14.23 9.32 -6.23
CA PHE A 72 -13.86 9.90 -7.51
C PHE A 72 -14.66 9.24 -8.64
N ASP A 73 -14.78 9.94 -9.76
CA ASP A 73 -15.45 9.42 -10.95
C ASP A 73 -14.52 8.43 -11.68
N GLU A 74 -15.07 7.31 -12.14
CA GLU A 74 -14.32 6.30 -12.92
C GLU A 74 -13.80 6.85 -14.26
N ALA A 75 -14.31 7.99 -14.73
CA ALA A 75 -13.78 8.67 -15.91
C ALA A 75 -12.51 9.49 -15.62
N ASP A 76 -12.32 9.91 -14.37
CA ASP A 76 -11.20 10.75 -13.92
C ASP A 76 -10.15 9.98 -13.11
N GLY A 77 -10.50 8.80 -12.58
CA GLY A 77 -9.60 7.90 -11.88
C GLY A 77 -9.55 6.49 -12.48
N GLU A 78 -8.65 5.67 -11.97
CA GLU A 78 -8.44 4.29 -12.40
C GLU A 78 -8.18 3.36 -11.21
N VAL A 79 -8.72 2.15 -11.27
CA VAL A 79 -8.39 1.07 -10.35
C VAL A 79 -7.87 -0.12 -11.16
N ASP A 80 -6.61 -0.49 -10.92
CA ASP A 80 -6.02 -1.71 -11.46
C ASP A 80 -5.97 -2.77 -10.37
N ALA A 81 -6.81 -3.80 -10.49
CA ALA A 81 -6.92 -4.91 -9.55
C ALA A 81 -5.89 -6.02 -9.80
N ASP A 82 -5.14 -5.96 -10.90
CA ASP A 82 -4.15 -6.94 -11.33
C ASP A 82 -2.81 -6.25 -11.68
N ALA A 83 -2.50 -5.16 -10.98
CA ALA A 83 -1.31 -4.37 -11.18
C ALA A 83 -0.07 -5.28 -11.08
N ALA A 84 0.90 -5.05 -11.98
CA ALA A 84 2.14 -5.80 -12.01
C ALA A 84 3.00 -5.47 -10.78
N ALA A 85 2.69 -6.12 -9.66
CA ALA A 85 3.45 -6.03 -8.42
C ALA A 85 4.92 -6.39 -8.67
N SER A 86 5.79 -5.81 -7.84
CA SER A 86 7.20 -6.18 -7.84
C SER A 86 7.31 -7.69 -7.62
N LYS A 87 7.87 -8.40 -8.60
CA LYS A 87 8.19 -9.84 -8.48
C LYS A 87 9.37 -10.10 -7.56
N ALA A 88 9.86 -9.11 -6.84
CA ALA A 88 10.98 -9.24 -5.93
C ALA A 88 10.71 -8.56 -4.59
N ALA A 89 11.20 -9.17 -3.52
CA ALA A 89 11.08 -8.71 -2.15
C ALA A 89 12.47 -8.46 -1.54
N PHE A 90 12.57 -7.43 -0.70
CA PHE A 90 13.78 -7.21 0.10
C PHE A 90 13.83 -8.20 1.26
N GLU A 91 14.92 -8.93 1.36
CA GLU A 91 15.27 -9.73 2.54
C GLU A 91 16.38 -9.03 3.30
N LEU A 92 16.13 -8.75 4.58
CA LEU A 92 17.15 -8.34 5.52
C LEU A 92 17.68 -9.58 6.24
N TYR A 93 19.01 -9.78 6.24
CA TYR A 93 19.64 -10.94 6.88
C TYR A 93 20.95 -10.54 7.55
N GLU A 94 21.34 -11.32 8.56
CA GLU A 94 22.65 -11.22 9.18
C GLU A 94 23.60 -12.23 8.52
N ASP A 95 24.76 -11.77 8.06
CA ASP A 95 25.75 -12.64 7.44
C ASP A 95 26.64 -13.35 8.48
N SER A 96 27.55 -14.20 8.02
CA SER A 96 28.45 -14.97 8.90
C SER A 96 29.45 -14.11 9.67
N ALA A 97 29.58 -12.82 9.36
CA ALA A 97 30.41 -11.85 10.06
C ALA A 97 29.58 -10.93 10.97
N GLU A 98 28.34 -11.33 11.31
CA GLU A 98 27.44 -10.61 12.21
C GLU A 98 27.08 -9.21 11.69
N GLN A 99 27.07 -9.05 10.36
CA GLN A 99 26.72 -7.79 9.69
C GLN A 99 25.34 -7.89 9.04
N TRP A 100 24.54 -6.84 9.25
CA TRP A 100 23.25 -6.69 8.59
C TRP A 100 23.44 -6.35 7.11
N ARG A 101 22.86 -7.18 6.25
CA ARG A 101 22.85 -7.02 4.81
C ARG A 101 21.43 -7.12 4.28
N TRP A 102 21.23 -6.55 3.09
CA TRP A 102 19.99 -6.71 2.35
C TRP A 102 20.27 -7.37 1.00
N ARG A 103 19.28 -8.11 0.52
CA ARG A 103 19.21 -8.57 -0.87
C ARG A 103 17.80 -8.40 -1.40
N LEU A 104 17.68 -8.14 -2.68
CA LEU A 104 16.43 -8.12 -3.40
C LEU A 104 16.29 -9.47 -4.13
N VAL A 105 15.31 -10.26 -3.74
CA VAL A 105 15.12 -11.64 -4.22
C VAL A 105 13.86 -11.69 -5.06
N HIS A 106 13.99 -12.11 -6.32
CA HIS A 106 12.87 -12.37 -7.20
C HIS A 106 12.11 -13.63 -6.76
N ASP A 107 10.83 -13.74 -7.08
CA ASP A 107 9.95 -14.88 -6.75
C ASP A 107 10.47 -16.25 -7.25
N ASN A 108 11.37 -16.24 -8.24
CA ASN A 108 11.99 -17.42 -8.82
C ASN A 108 13.26 -17.85 -8.05
N GLY A 109 13.56 -17.16 -6.94
CA GLY A 109 14.69 -17.41 -6.05
C GLY A 109 15.98 -16.69 -6.44
N ASN A 110 16.01 -15.94 -7.55
CA ASN A 110 17.21 -15.25 -7.99
C ASN A 110 17.41 -13.93 -7.22
N ILE A 111 18.65 -13.69 -6.76
CA ILE A 111 19.06 -12.38 -6.22
C ILE A 111 19.28 -11.43 -7.40
N ILE A 112 18.55 -10.31 -7.41
CA ILE A 112 18.63 -9.29 -8.47
C ILE A 112 19.42 -8.05 -8.04
N ALA A 113 19.56 -7.81 -6.75
CA ALA A 113 20.45 -6.81 -6.17
C ALA A 113 20.82 -7.19 -4.72
N ASP A 114 21.94 -6.68 -4.22
CA ASP A 114 22.35 -6.82 -2.82
C ASP A 114 23.09 -5.58 -2.33
N GLY A 115 23.17 -5.41 -1.01
CA GLY A 115 23.94 -4.34 -0.41
C GLY A 115 24.09 -4.47 1.10
N GLY A 116 25.13 -3.81 1.62
CA GLY A 116 25.57 -3.95 3.01
C GLY A 116 27.08 -4.09 3.10
#